data_AF-A0A7Y5DZT3-F1
#
_entry.id   AF-A0A7Y5DZT3-F1
#
_cell.length_a   1.000
_cell.length_b   1.000
_cell.length_c   1.000
_cell.angle_alpha   90.00
_cell.angle_beta   90.00
_cell.angle_gamma   90.00
#
_symmetry.space_group_name_H-M   'P 1'
#
loop_
_entity.id
_entity.type
_entity.pdbx_description
1 polymer ?
#
loop_
_entity_poly.entity_id
_entity_poly.type
_entity_poly.pdbx_seq_one_letter_code
_entity_poly.pdbx_strand_id
1 'polypeptide(L)' 'MSVPPKEGRYCGACGTQAPKTDTDYTLISSVHGWRLLRNIGADGSIRMSWRCPTCFAKRRAQAIE' A
#
# COMPACT_ATOMS: atom_id res chain seq x y z
N MET A 1 1.77 -26.23 -12.11
CA MET A 1 0.92 -25.37 -11.25
C MET A 1 1.81 -24.29 -10.67
N SER A 2 1.82 -23.10 -11.26
CA SER A 2 2.62 -21.97 -10.76
C SER A 2 1.97 -21.45 -9.50
N VAL A 3 2.55 -21.78 -8.34
CA VAL A 3 2.17 -21.19 -7.05
C VAL A 3 2.25 -19.67 -7.22
N PRO A 4 1.14 -18.90 -7.14
CA PRO A 4 1.25 -17.45 -7.16
C PRO A 4 2.14 -17.08 -5.97
N PRO A 5 3.18 -16.24 -6.15
CA PRO A 5 4.05 -15.88 -5.05
C PRO A 5 3.18 -15.27 -3.96
N LYS A 6 3.07 -16.03 -2.86
CA LYS A 6 2.41 -15.61 -1.64
C LYS A 6 2.96 -14.22 -1.28
N GLU A 7 2.05 -13.25 -1.14
CA GLU A 7 2.12 -12.12 -0.18
C GLU A 7 3.22 -11.06 -0.38
N GLY A 8 3.57 -10.75 -1.62
CA GLY A 8 4.18 -9.46 -1.92
C GLY A 8 3.16 -8.33 -1.72
N ARG A 9 3.35 -7.47 -0.72
CA ARG A 9 2.56 -6.24 -0.54
C ARG A 9 3.10 -5.18 -1.51
N TYR A 10 2.52 -5.06 -2.70
CA TYR A 10 3.00 -4.10 -3.68
C TYR A 10 2.31 -2.74 -3.52
N CYS A 11 3.03 -1.67 -3.83
CA CYS A 11 2.45 -0.35 -3.95
C CYS A 11 1.52 -0.33 -5.17
N GLY A 12 0.23 -0.08 -4.98
CA GLY A 12 -0.73 -0.04 -6.08
C GLY A 12 -0.54 1.14 -7.07
N ALA A 13 0.54 1.92 -6.94
CA ALA A 13 0.85 3.07 -7.82
C ALA A 13 2.07 2.77 -8.67
N CYS A 14 3.17 2.40 -8.02
CA CYS A 14 4.46 2.21 -8.68
C CYS A 14 4.87 0.73 -8.75
N GLY A 15 4.09 -0.19 -8.17
CA GLY A 15 4.41 -1.61 -8.14
C GLY A 15 5.59 -1.98 -7.23
N THR A 16 6.18 -1.03 -6.51
CA THR A 16 7.28 -1.32 -5.56
C THR A 16 6.84 -2.40 -4.59
N GLN A 17 7.71 -3.37 -4.33
CA GLN A 17 7.45 -4.42 -3.35
C GLN A 17 7.75 -3.89 -1.95
N ALA A 18 6.81 -4.05 -1.02
CA ALA A 18 7.08 -3.81 0.39
C ALA A 18 8.05 -4.87 0.92
N PRO A 19 8.93 -4.51 1.86
CA PRO A 19 9.84 -5.45 2.48
C PRO A 19 9.05 -6.60 3.12
N LYS A 20 9.55 -7.84 2.96
CA LYS A 20 9.02 -9.01 3.66
C LYS A 20 9.31 -8.84 5.14
N THR A 21 8.30 -8.41 5.91
CA THR A 21 8.37 -8.47 7.37
C THR A 21 7.66 -9.73 7.83
N ASP A 22 8.39 -10.58 8.55
CA ASP A 22 7.88 -11.82 9.16
C ASP A 22 6.87 -11.52 10.27
N THR A 23 6.96 -10.34 10.88
CA THR A 23 6.15 -9.91 12.02
C THR A 23 5.22 -8.76 11.64
N ASP A 24 3.93 -8.97 11.89
CA ASP A 24 2.85 -8.02 12.10
C ASP A 24 2.80 -6.70 11.27
N TYR A 25 1.67 -6.50 10.59
CA TYR A 25 1.32 -5.39 9.70
C TYR A 25 1.66 -3.96 10.21
N THR A 26 1.79 -3.81 11.52
CA THR A 26 2.19 -2.60 12.26
C THR A 26 3.61 -2.13 11.94
N LEU A 27 4.58 -3.05 11.76
CA LEU A 27 5.97 -2.68 11.52
C LEU A 27 6.19 -2.09 10.12
N ILE A 28 5.50 -2.60 9.09
CA ILE A 28 5.60 -2.06 7.72
C ILE A 28 5.15 -0.59 7.67
N SER A 29 4.11 -0.25 8.45
CA SER A 29 3.58 1.11 8.47
C SER A 29 4.46 2.06 9.30
N SER A 30 4.89 1.63 10.49
CA SER A 30 5.64 2.49 11.41
C SER A 30 7.13 2.57 11.10
N VAL A 31 7.75 1.45 10.68
CA VAL A 31 9.20 1.37 10.40
C VAL A 31 9.52 1.75 8.97
N HIS A 32 8.74 1.24 8.00
CA HIS A 32 9.03 1.46 6.57
C HIS A 32 8.22 2.59 5.95
N GLY A 33 7.36 3.27 6.74
CA GLY A 33 6.59 4.42 6.28
C GLY A 33 5.52 4.09 5.24
N TRP A 34 5.19 2.82 5.05
CA TRP A 34 4.12 2.41 4.16
C TRP A 34 2.76 2.79 4.77
N ARG A 35 1.78 2.99 3.90
CA ARG A 35 0.44 3.39 4.33
C ARG A 35 -0.61 2.57 3.57
N LEU A 36 -1.54 2.02 4.33
CA LEU A 36 -2.75 1.43 3.77
C LEU A 36 -3.75 2.56 3.53
N LEU A 37 -4.14 2.75 2.27
CA LEU A 37 -5.13 3.74 1.90
C LEU A 37 -6.46 3.08 1.66
N ARG A 38 -7.49 3.66 2.26
CA ARG A 38 -8.89 3.31 2.01
C ARG A 38 -9.39 4.20 0.88
N ASN A 39 -9.69 3.61 -0.27
CA ASN A 39 -10.36 4.30 -1.37
C ASN A 39 -11.80 3.84 -1.42
N ILE A 40 -12.72 4.77 -1.60
CA ILE A 40 -14.13 4.47 -1.87
C ILE A 40 -14.27 4.54 -3.38
N GLY A 41 -14.57 3.41 -4.00
CA GLY A 41 -14.88 3.33 -5.42
C GLY A 41 -16.17 4.08 -5.72
N ALA A 42 -16.36 4.47 -6.99
CA ALA A 42 -17.56 5.14 -7.44
C ALA A 42 -18.84 4.29 -7.23
N ASP A 43 -18.69 2.98 -7.09
CA ASP A 43 -19.72 2.00 -6.76
C ASP A 43 -20.00 1.90 -5.24
N GLY A 44 -19.36 2.75 -4.42
CA GLY A 44 -19.41 2.68 -2.97
C GLY A 44 -18.54 1.57 -2.37
N SER A 45 -17.82 0.79 -3.20
CA SER A 45 -16.96 -0.29 -2.69
C SER A 45 -15.74 0.28 -1.98
N ILE A 46 -15.43 -0.28 -0.82
CA ILE A 46 -14.24 0.11 -0.06
C ILE A 46 -13.08 -0.77 -0.54
N ARG A 47 -12.12 -0.18 -1.24
CA ARG A 47 -10.89 -0.84 -1.65
C ARG A 47 -9.71 -0.33 -0.83
N MET A 48 -9.08 -1.26 -0.11
CA MET A 48 -7.83 -1.00 0.57
C MET A 48 -6.67 -1.21 -0.40
N SER A 49 -5.74 -0.26 -0.44
CA SER A 49 -4.57 -0.32 -1.32
C SER A 49 -3.33 0.17 -0.58
N TRP A 50 -2.26 -0.61 -0.61
CA TRP A 50 -0.98 -0.21 -0.05
C TRP A 50 -0.30 0.85 -0.93
N ARG A 51 0.32 1.84 -0.28
CA ARG A 51 1.24 2.79 -0.93
C ARG A 51 2.57 2.83 -0.17
N CYS A 52 3.65 2.90 -0.95
CA CYS A 52 4.96 3.24 -0.44
C CYS A 52 5.01 4.71 0.02
N PRO A 53 5.94 5.09 0.91
CA PRO A 53 6.05 6.45 1.45
C PRO A 53 6.14 7.53 0.34
N THR A 54 6.87 7.27 -0.73
CA THR A 54 7.02 8.22 -1.86
C THR A 54 5.69 8.48 -2.57
N CYS A 55 4.96 7.42 -2.93
CA CYS A 55 3.65 7.57 -3.59
C CYS A 55 2.60 8.15 -2.65
N PHE A 56 2.65 7.79 -1.37
CA PHE A 56 1.77 8.37 -0.37
C PHE A 56 2.02 9.87 -0.19
N ALA A 57 3.28 10.31 -0.14
CA ALA A 57 3.65 11.73 -0.04
C ALA A 57 3.17 12.52 -1.27
N LYS A 58 3.41 12.00 -2.49
CA LYS A 58 2.90 12.62 -3.73
C LYS A 58 1.38 12.73 -3.76
N ARG A 59 0.67 11.71 -3.28
CA ARG A 59 -0.80 11.74 -3.18
C ARG A 59 -1.27 12.76 -2.16
N ARG A 60 -0.64 12.80 -0.98
CA ARG A 60 -0.99 13.76 0.08
C ARG A 60 -0.81 15.20 -0.39
N ALA A 61 0.24 15.50 -1.14
CA ALA A 61 0.44 16.83 -1.72
C ALA A 61 -0.70 17.23 -2.66
N GLN A 62 -1.24 16.29 -3.43
CA GLN A 62 -2.37 16.52 -4.35
C GLN A 62 -3.75 16.54 -3.66
N ALA A 63 -3.87 16.01 -2.45
CA ALA A 63 -5.16 15.94 -1.74
C ALA A 63 -5.46 17.18 -0.87
N ILE A 64 -4.57 18.18 -0.88
CA ILE A 64 -4.67 19.42 -0.10
C ILE A 64 -5.10 20.59 -1.00
N GLU A 65 -5.27 20.36 -2.31
CA GLU A 65 -5.72 21.36 -3.29
C GLU A 65 -7.23 21.26 -3.56
#